data_AF-A0AAD9XMW4-F1
#
_entry.id   AF-A0AAD9XMW4-F1
#
_cell.length_a   1.000
_cell.length_b   1.000
_cell.length_c   1.000
_cell.angle_alpha   90.00
_cell.angle_beta   90.00
_cell.angle_gamma   90.00
#
_symmetry.space_group_name_H-M   'P 1'
#
loop_
_entity.id
_entity.type
_entity.pdbx_description
1 polymer ?
#
loop_
_entity_poly.entity_id
_entity_poly.type
_entity_poly.pdbx_seq_one_letter_code
_entity_poly.pdbx_strand_id
1 'polypeptide(L)'
;MVLSLFTYFSLPNSSTMAETPISLIHLFASFVMIFTVAYYSLRCKRVYLVDFTCYLPADSLRTPISNFIEHLEKCNVFNRESLDFHVKVSERSGIGNEARVPISIHALPPDSTLNASREETTQVMFTVFNDLLSKHNINPKSIDVLVSNCSLFCLSPSITTMIIN
;
A
#
# COMPACT_ATOMS: atom_id res chain seq x y z
N MET A 1 9.68 3.06 30.05
CA MET A 1 9.69 4.29 30.87
C MET A 1 8.36 4.59 31.58
N VAL A 2 7.41 3.62 31.65
CA VAL A 2 6.13 3.77 32.38
C VAL A 2 6.02 2.77 33.55
N LEU A 3 6.84 1.72 33.58
CA LEU A 3 6.83 0.72 34.66
C LEU A 3 7.57 1.15 35.95
N SER A 4 8.30 2.28 35.94
CA SER A 4 9.05 2.74 37.12
C SER A 4 8.25 3.65 38.06
N LEU A 5 7.03 4.05 37.69
CA LEU A 5 6.18 4.90 38.55
C LEU A 5 5.36 4.12 39.58
N PHE A 6 5.17 2.81 39.39
CA PHE A 6 4.34 1.99 40.29
C PHE A 6 5.07 1.45 41.51
N THR A 7 6.41 1.51 41.55
CA THR A 7 7.21 0.97 42.66
C THR A 7 7.41 1.94 43.84
N TYR A 8 6.93 3.19 43.75
CA TYR A 8 7.08 4.17 44.84
C TYR A 8 5.96 4.14 45.89
N PHE A 9 4.92 3.32 45.70
CA PHE A 9 3.85 3.11 46.69
C PHE A 9 4.14 1.86 47.55
N SER A 10 5.23 1.91 48.32
CA SER A 10 5.42 0.96 49.44
C SER A 10 4.48 1.35 50.58
N LEU A 11 3.57 0.44 50.93
CA LEU A 11 2.70 0.55 52.11
C LEU A 11 3.54 0.52 53.40
N PRO A 12 3.34 1.48 54.33
CA PRO A 12 3.59 1.23 55.73
C PRO A 12 2.32 0.73 56.44
N ASN A 13 2.59 -0.02 57.50
CA ASN A 13 1.71 -0.80 58.36
C ASN A 13 0.29 -0.29 58.66
N SER A 14 -0.57 -1.29 58.79
CA SER A 14 -1.89 -1.30 59.41
C SER A 14 -1.89 -0.74 60.84
N SER A 15 -2.42 0.49 61.02
CA SER A 15 -3.32 0.88 62.13
C SER A 15 -3.48 2.40 62.26
N THR A 16 -3.98 3.09 61.23
CA THR A 16 -4.61 4.42 61.37
C THR A 16 -5.46 4.68 60.12
N MET A 17 -6.72 4.25 60.14
CA MET A 17 -7.74 4.75 59.20
C MET A 17 -8.12 6.16 59.64
N ALA A 18 -7.24 7.13 59.38
CA ALA A 18 -7.63 8.53 59.33
C ALA A 18 -8.05 8.80 57.90
N GLU A 19 -9.36 8.93 57.66
CA GLU A 19 -9.91 9.39 56.39
C GLU A 19 -9.38 10.81 56.12
N THR A 20 -8.23 10.93 55.46
CA THR A 20 -7.76 12.22 54.97
C THR A 20 -8.69 12.62 53.81
N PRO A 21 -9.44 13.72 53.91
CA PRO A 21 -10.28 14.15 52.80
C PRO A 21 -9.35 14.41 51.62
N ILE A 22 -9.54 13.66 50.52
CA ILE A 22 -8.80 13.88 49.28
C ILE A 22 -9.04 15.34 48.91
N SER A 23 -8.00 16.17 49.03
CA SER A 23 -8.11 17.60 48.75
C SER A 23 -8.67 17.78 47.34
N LEU A 24 -9.65 18.67 47.18
CA LEU A 24 -10.30 19.00 45.91
C LEU A 24 -9.26 19.25 44.79
N ILE A 25 -8.08 19.76 45.16
CA ILE A 25 -6.93 20.00 44.29
C ILE A 25 -6.41 18.69 43.66
N HIS A 26 -6.28 17.61 44.44
CA HIS A 26 -5.83 16.31 43.94
C HIS A 26 -6.84 15.66 42.99
N LEU A 27 -8.14 15.83 43.26
CA LEU A 27 -9.20 15.34 42.36
C LEU A 27 -9.20 16.11 41.04
N PHE A 28 -9.07 17.44 41.09
CA PHE A 28 -8.97 18.28 39.90
C PHE A 28 -7.71 17.99 39.09
N ALA A 29 -6.55 17.86 39.73
CA ALA A 29 -5.30 17.49 39.07
C ALA A 29 -5.39 16.11 38.39
N SER A 30 -6.00 15.13 39.06
CA SER A 30 -6.22 13.80 38.49
C SER A 30 -7.16 13.86 37.28
N PHE A 31 -8.24 14.65 37.35
CA PHE A 31 -9.17 14.84 36.23
C PHE A 31 -8.49 15.49 35.02
N VAL A 32 -7.70 16.55 35.23
CA VAL A 32 -6.92 17.21 34.17
C VAL A 32 -5.91 16.25 33.55
N MET A 33 -5.20 15.45 34.37
CA MET A 33 -4.26 14.43 33.88
C MET A 33 -4.96 13.38 33.02
N ILE A 34 -6.09 12.83 33.50
CA ILE A 34 -6.87 11.83 32.77
C ILE A 34 -7.41 12.43 31.47
N PHE A 35 -7.98 13.64 31.51
CA PHE A 35 -8.51 14.31 30.33
C PHE A 35 -7.41 14.60 29.30
N THR A 36 -6.22 15.00 29.75
CA THR A 36 -5.06 15.25 28.87
C THR A 36 -4.59 13.96 28.20
N VAL A 37 -4.42 12.88 28.97
CA VAL A 37 -4.04 11.57 28.42
C VAL A 37 -5.09 11.05 27.45
N ALA A 38 -6.37 11.16 27.80
CA ALA A 38 -7.49 10.78 26.93
C ALA A 38 -7.49 11.61 25.65
N TYR A 39 -7.32 12.93 25.74
CA TYR A 39 -7.26 13.82 24.58
C TYR A 39 -6.15 13.41 23.61
N TYR A 40 -4.93 13.15 24.10
CA TYR A 40 -3.81 12.75 23.24
C TYR A 40 -3.93 11.32 22.70
N SER A 41 -4.51 10.40 23.47
CA SER A 41 -4.68 9.00 23.06
C SER A 41 -5.83 8.81 22.08
N LEU A 42 -6.91 9.57 22.24
CA LEU A 42 -8.08 9.56 21.35
C LEU A 42 -7.88 10.46 20.13
N ARG A 43 -6.84 11.29 20.11
CA ARG A 43 -6.52 12.10 18.94
C ARG A 43 -6.05 11.19 17.81
N CYS A 44 -6.87 11.05 16.78
CA CYS A 44 -6.44 10.44 15.53
C CYS A 44 -5.19 11.14 15.01
N LYS A 45 -4.14 10.37 14.79
CA LYS A 45 -2.95 10.85 14.08
C LYS A 45 -3.35 11.13 12.64
N ARG A 46 -2.99 12.30 12.14
CA ARG A 46 -3.25 12.66 10.74
C ARG A 46 -2.24 11.95 9.87
N VAL A 47 -2.72 11.27 8.82
CA VAL A 47 -1.90 10.62 7.80
C VAL A 47 -1.94 11.51 6.57
N TYR A 48 -0.76 11.78 6.01
CA TYR A 48 -0.59 12.65 4.86
C TYR A 48 0.11 11.90 3.73
N LEU A 49 -0.38 12.06 2.51
CA LEU A 49 0.35 11.67 1.32
C LEU A 49 1.40 12.76 1.05
N VAL A 50 2.67 12.40 1.18
CA VAL A 50 3.78 13.34 0.96
C VAL A 50 4.12 13.44 -0.52
N ASP A 51 4.17 12.30 -1.22
CA ASP A 51 4.42 12.26 -2.66
C ASP A 51 3.91 10.97 -3.28
N PHE A 52 3.83 10.95 -4.61
CA PHE A 52 3.53 9.78 -5.41
C PHE A 52 4.38 9.77 -6.69
N THR A 53 4.56 8.58 -7.26
CA THR A 53 5.11 8.43 -8.60
C THR A 53 4.37 7.32 -9.34
N CYS A 54 4.33 7.41 -10.66
CA CYS A 54 3.63 6.47 -11.52
C CYS A 54 4.59 5.92 -12.57
N TYR A 55 4.53 4.62 -12.82
CA TYR A 55 5.26 4.03 -13.93
C TYR A 55 4.57 4.34 -15.25
N LEU A 56 5.32 4.90 -16.21
CA LEU A 56 4.90 5.03 -17.60
C LEU A 56 5.76 4.08 -18.45
N PRO A 57 5.20 2.98 -18.98
CA PRO A 57 5.95 2.08 -19.85
C PRO A 57 6.36 2.78 -21.17
N ALA A 58 7.36 2.21 -21.85
CA ALA A 58 7.86 2.76 -23.12
C ALA A 58 6.76 2.85 -24.20
N ASP A 59 6.93 3.76 -25.17
CA ASP A 59 5.97 3.97 -26.25
C ASP A 59 5.79 2.75 -27.15
N SER A 60 6.77 1.85 -27.20
CA SER A 60 6.68 0.57 -27.89
C SER A 60 5.60 -0.36 -27.31
N LEU A 61 5.17 -0.13 -26.06
CA LEU A 61 4.11 -0.90 -25.40
C LEU A 61 2.72 -0.27 -25.55
N ARG A 62 2.62 0.87 -26.25
CA ARG A 62 1.36 1.52 -26.54
C ARG A 62 0.46 0.62 -27.37
N THR A 63 -0.77 0.45 -26.91
CA THR A 63 -1.74 -0.48 -27.50
C THR A 63 -3.08 0.23 -27.72
N PRO A 64 -3.28 0.82 -28.92
CA PRO A 64 -4.59 1.31 -29.32
C PRO A 64 -5.65 0.21 -29.29
N ILE A 65 -6.92 0.57 -29.07
CA ILE A 65 -8.01 -0.42 -29.01
C ILE A 65 -8.07 -1.27 -30.29
N SER A 66 -7.86 -0.66 -31.47
CA SER A 66 -7.85 -1.39 -32.74
C SER A 66 -6.76 -2.46 -32.79
N ASN A 67 -5.55 -2.15 -32.34
CA ASN A 67 -4.45 -3.10 -32.26
C ASN A 67 -4.78 -4.23 -31.27
N PHE A 68 -5.36 -3.90 -30.11
CA PHE A 68 -5.76 -4.90 -29.13
C PHE A 68 -6.84 -5.85 -29.67
N ILE A 69 -7.84 -5.34 -30.38
CA ILE A 69 -8.89 -6.14 -31.01
C ILE A 69 -8.29 -7.07 -32.09
N GLU A 70 -7.45 -6.53 -32.97
CA GLU A 70 -6.76 -7.34 -33.99
C GLU A 70 -5.93 -8.46 -33.36
N HIS A 71 -5.25 -8.15 -32.25
CA HIS A 71 -4.49 -9.12 -31.49
C HIS A 71 -5.41 -10.23 -30.96
N LEU A 72 -6.51 -9.88 -30.29
CA LEU A 72 -7.48 -10.85 -29.76
C LEU A 72 -8.00 -11.81 -30.84
N GLU A 73 -8.33 -11.29 -32.03
CA GLU A 73 -8.80 -12.09 -33.17
C GLU A 73 -7.72 -13.04 -33.68
N LYS A 74 -6.45 -12.60 -33.72
CA LYS A 74 -5.30 -13.40 -34.17
C LYS A 74 -4.82 -14.44 -33.16
N CYS A 75 -5.00 -14.18 -31.86
CA CYS A 75 -4.57 -15.10 -30.80
C CYS A 75 -5.22 -16.49 -30.91
N ASN A 76 -6.41 -16.57 -31.53
CA ASN A 76 -7.18 -17.81 -31.68
C ASN A 76 -7.41 -18.59 -30.37
N VAL A 77 -7.42 -17.87 -29.24
CA VAL A 77 -7.68 -18.43 -27.89
C VAL A 77 -9.17 -18.37 -27.55
N PHE A 78 -9.92 -17.44 -28.15
CA PHE A 78 -11.30 -17.14 -27.82
C PHE A 78 -12.27 -17.65 -28.89
N ASN A 79 -13.43 -18.15 -28.47
CA ASN A 79 -14.53 -18.40 -29.39
C ASN A 79 -15.18 -17.08 -29.86
N ARG A 80 -16.02 -17.15 -30.89
CA ARG A 80 -16.61 -15.95 -31.51
C ARG A 80 -17.42 -15.11 -30.53
N GLU A 81 -18.24 -15.75 -29.69
CA GLU A 81 -19.05 -15.05 -28.67
C GLU A 81 -18.19 -14.27 -27.67
N SER A 82 -17.10 -14.89 -27.20
CA SER A 82 -16.16 -14.26 -26.27
C SER A 82 -15.41 -13.11 -26.94
N LEU A 83 -15.00 -13.27 -28.20
CA LEU A 83 -14.39 -12.19 -28.98
C LEU A 83 -15.33 -11.00 -29.12
N ASP A 84 -16.58 -11.23 -29.53
CA ASP A 84 -17.57 -10.17 -29.69
C ASP A 84 -17.85 -9.46 -28.34
N PHE A 85 -17.82 -10.18 -27.23
CA PHE A 85 -17.88 -9.59 -25.89
C PHE A 85 -16.66 -8.71 -25.59
N HIS A 86 -15.44 -9.21 -25.81
CA HIS A 86 -14.21 -8.44 -25.58
C HIS A 86 -14.13 -7.18 -26.44
N VAL A 87 -14.58 -7.23 -27.70
CA VAL A 87 -14.69 -6.07 -28.59
C VAL A 87 -15.64 -5.03 -28.00
N LYS A 88 -16.87 -5.44 -27.66
CA LYS A 88 -17.88 -4.55 -27.04
C LYS A 88 -17.38 -3.92 -25.74
N VAL A 89 -16.67 -4.68 -24.90
CA VAL A 89 -16.08 -4.17 -23.66
C VAL A 89 -14.97 -3.17 -23.97
N SER A 90 -14.07 -3.49 -24.89
CA SER A 90 -12.93 -2.63 -25.24
C SER A 90 -13.39 -1.27 -25.76
N GLU A 91 -14.36 -1.25 -26.68
CA GLU A 91 -14.93 -0.03 -27.25
C GLU A 91 -15.67 0.85 -26.22
N ARG A 92 -16.20 0.26 -25.15
CA ARG A 92 -17.00 0.95 -24.12
C ARG A 92 -16.27 1.19 -22.80
N SER A 93 -15.02 0.74 -22.70
CA SER A 93 -14.22 0.78 -21.47
C SER A 93 -13.82 2.19 -21.03
N GLY A 94 -13.85 3.17 -21.94
CA GLY A 94 -13.28 4.50 -21.71
C GLY A 94 -11.75 4.54 -21.76
N ILE A 95 -11.09 3.43 -22.12
CA ILE A 95 -9.63 3.36 -22.27
C ILE A 95 -9.22 4.09 -23.55
N GLY A 96 -8.31 5.06 -23.42
CA GLY A 96 -7.80 5.81 -24.57
C GLY A 96 -6.75 5.03 -25.37
N ASN A 97 -6.49 5.47 -26.61
CA ASN A 97 -5.49 4.85 -27.49
C ASN A 97 -4.03 5.02 -27.01
N GLU A 98 -3.79 5.76 -25.93
CA GLU A 98 -2.49 5.93 -25.26
C GLU A 98 -2.20 4.84 -24.21
N ALA A 99 -3.17 3.96 -23.95
CA ALA A 99 -3.02 2.89 -22.98
C ALA A 99 -1.88 1.94 -23.38
N ARG A 100 -1.26 1.33 -22.37
CA ARG A 100 -0.14 0.41 -22.52
C ARG A 100 -0.48 -0.89 -21.79
N VAL A 101 -0.08 -2.01 -22.38
CA VAL A 101 -0.25 -3.34 -21.79
C VAL A 101 1.12 -4.00 -21.63
N PRO A 102 1.27 -4.99 -20.74
CA PRO A 102 2.51 -5.70 -20.51
C PRO A 102 3.06 -6.33 -21.79
N ILE A 103 4.38 -6.45 -21.93
CA ILE A 103 5.03 -7.08 -23.09
C ILE A 103 4.50 -8.50 -23.35
N SER A 104 4.12 -9.22 -22.29
CA SER A 104 3.56 -10.57 -22.38
C SER A 104 2.23 -10.63 -23.14
N ILE A 105 1.45 -9.54 -23.12
CA ILE A 105 0.19 -9.42 -23.86
C ILE A 105 0.43 -9.14 -25.35
N HIS A 106 1.58 -8.58 -25.72
CA HIS A 106 1.96 -8.36 -27.13
C HIS A 106 2.44 -9.64 -27.83
N ALA A 107 2.65 -10.74 -27.10
CA ALA A 107 2.98 -12.03 -27.69
C ALA A 107 1.76 -12.71 -28.34
N LEU A 108 1.99 -13.54 -29.36
CA LEU A 108 0.98 -14.34 -30.06
C LEU A 108 1.33 -15.84 -29.97
N PRO A 109 0.64 -16.62 -29.13
CA PRO A 109 -0.38 -16.21 -28.14
C PRO A 109 0.24 -15.45 -26.94
N PRO A 110 -0.57 -14.73 -26.13
CA PRO A 110 -0.09 -14.04 -24.95
C PRO A 110 0.58 -14.98 -23.94
N ASP A 111 1.65 -14.51 -23.30
CA ASP A 111 2.34 -15.24 -22.24
C ASP A 111 1.66 -14.96 -20.89
N SER A 112 0.91 -15.95 -20.38
CA SER A 112 0.24 -15.87 -19.08
C SER A 112 1.03 -16.55 -17.95
N THR A 113 2.33 -16.76 -18.11
CA THR A 113 3.15 -17.42 -17.09
C THR A 113 3.44 -16.49 -15.92
N LEU A 114 3.61 -17.09 -14.72
CA LEU A 114 4.01 -16.35 -13.52
C LEU A 114 5.38 -15.67 -13.67
N ASN A 115 6.25 -16.20 -14.53
CA ASN A 115 7.57 -15.62 -14.78
C ASN A 115 7.43 -14.27 -15.51
N ALA A 116 6.63 -14.21 -16.57
CA ALA A 116 6.36 -12.97 -17.29
C ALA A 116 5.73 -11.91 -16.37
N SER A 117 4.77 -12.30 -15.53
CA SER A 117 4.16 -11.37 -14.56
C SER A 117 5.14 -10.91 -13.47
N ARG A 118 6.06 -11.79 -13.04
CA ARG A 118 7.14 -11.45 -12.11
C ARG A 118 8.09 -10.43 -12.73
N GLU A 119 8.53 -10.65 -13.98
CA GLU A 119 9.44 -9.74 -14.68
C GLU A 119 8.85 -8.34 -14.81
N GLU A 120 7.61 -8.24 -15.28
CA GLU A 120 6.90 -6.96 -15.39
C GLU A 120 6.79 -6.27 -14.03
N THR A 121 6.31 -6.99 -13.01
CA THR A 121 6.09 -6.40 -11.69
C THR A 121 7.39 -5.97 -11.04
N THR A 122 8.47 -6.71 -11.25
CA THR A 122 9.82 -6.33 -10.83
C THR A 122 10.19 -5.00 -11.47
N GLN A 123 10.09 -4.91 -12.80
CA GLN A 123 10.43 -3.69 -13.53
C GLN A 123 9.61 -2.48 -13.06
N VAL A 124 8.28 -2.63 -12.96
CA VAL A 124 7.37 -1.56 -12.54
C VAL A 124 7.69 -1.11 -11.11
N MET A 125 7.74 -2.04 -10.15
CA MET A 125 7.89 -1.71 -8.74
C MET A 125 9.25 -1.11 -8.42
N PHE A 126 10.34 -1.66 -8.98
CA PHE A 126 11.68 -1.09 -8.77
C PHE A 126 11.82 0.30 -9.39
N THR A 127 11.26 0.52 -10.58
CA THR A 127 11.30 1.85 -11.23
C THR A 127 10.58 2.89 -10.36
N VAL A 128 9.33 2.60 -9.98
CA VAL A 128 8.52 3.49 -9.13
C VAL A 128 9.20 3.75 -7.79
N PHE A 129 9.73 2.70 -7.15
CA PHE A 129 10.37 2.84 -5.85
C PHE A 129 11.65 3.71 -5.94
N ASN A 130 12.50 3.45 -6.93
CA ASN A 130 13.73 4.23 -7.15
C ASN A 130 13.42 5.69 -7.51
N ASP A 131 12.43 5.94 -8.35
CA ASP A 131 12.01 7.30 -8.73
C ASP A 131 11.51 8.07 -7.51
N LEU A 132 10.67 7.44 -6.67
CA LEU A 132 10.14 8.08 -5.45
C LEU A 132 11.27 8.43 -4.46
N LEU A 133 12.20 7.49 -4.24
CA LEU A 133 13.32 7.70 -3.32
C LEU A 133 14.29 8.77 -3.83
N SER A 134 14.67 8.70 -5.11
CA SER A 134 15.64 9.62 -5.70
C SER A 134 15.10 11.05 -5.81
N LYS A 135 13.81 11.22 -6.14
CA LYS A 135 13.14 12.53 -6.24
C LYS A 135 13.24 13.35 -4.95
N HIS A 136 13.27 12.69 -3.79
CA HIS A 136 13.34 13.34 -2.47
C HIS A 136 14.62 13.03 -1.70
N ASN A 137 15.57 12.31 -2.29
CA ASN A 137 16.75 11.77 -1.61
C ASN A 137 16.41 11.05 -0.30
N ILE A 138 15.32 10.27 -0.29
CA ILE A 138 14.88 9.52 0.88
C ILE A 138 15.85 8.36 1.09
N ASN A 139 16.37 8.23 2.30
CA ASN A 139 17.12 7.04 2.70
C ASN A 139 16.13 5.86 2.84
N PRO A 140 16.28 4.75 2.10
CA PRO A 140 15.38 3.61 2.23
C PRO A 140 15.28 3.08 3.66
N LYS A 141 16.37 3.21 4.45
CA LYS A 141 16.40 2.77 5.85
C LYS A 141 15.54 3.61 6.80
N SER A 142 15.03 4.77 6.37
CA SER A 142 14.07 5.56 7.16
C SER A 142 12.61 5.19 6.91
N ILE A 143 12.34 4.17 6.08
CA ILE A 143 10.99 3.67 5.82
C ILE A 143 10.72 2.50 6.77
N ASP A 144 9.76 2.68 7.68
CA ASP A 144 9.42 1.65 8.68
C ASP A 144 8.51 0.55 8.12
N VAL A 145 7.65 0.90 7.17
CA VAL A 145 6.60 0.01 6.65
C VAL A 145 6.49 0.16 5.14
N LEU A 146 6.58 -0.97 4.44
CA LEU A 146 6.29 -1.09 3.02
C LEU A 146 5.05 -1.96 2.81
N VAL A 147 4.05 -1.42 2.12
CA VAL A 147 2.82 -2.13 1.77
C VAL A 147 2.74 -2.22 0.26
N SER A 148 2.65 -3.44 -0.27
CA SER A 148 2.39 -3.69 -1.70
C SER A 148 1.01 -4.30 -1.89
N ASN A 149 0.33 -3.98 -2.99
CA ASN A 149 -0.89 -4.64 -3.43
C ASN A 149 -0.72 -5.14 -4.87
N CYS A 150 -1.22 -6.34 -5.14
CA CYS A 150 -1.39 -6.87 -6.48
C CYS A 150 -2.58 -7.83 -6.48
N SER A 151 -3.47 -7.72 -7.46
CA SER A 151 -4.63 -8.60 -7.63
C SER A 151 -4.45 -9.64 -8.74
N LEU A 152 -3.34 -9.57 -9.49
CA LEU A 152 -3.12 -10.39 -10.68
C LEU A 152 -2.56 -11.77 -10.36
N PHE A 153 -1.76 -11.90 -9.30
CA PHE A 153 -1.11 -13.16 -8.93
C PHE A 153 -0.54 -13.09 -7.50
N CYS A 154 -0.11 -14.24 -6.96
CA CYS A 154 0.60 -14.36 -5.69
C CYS A 154 1.98 -14.99 -5.92
N LEU A 155 3.07 -14.24 -5.70
CA LEU A 155 4.44 -14.74 -5.85
C LEU A 155 5.06 -15.15 -4.51
N SER A 156 5.95 -16.15 -4.60
CA SER A 156 7.01 -16.37 -3.63
C SER A 156 8.35 -16.11 -4.32
N PRO A 157 9.21 -15.20 -3.80
CA PRO A 157 8.96 -14.27 -2.69
C PRO A 157 7.83 -13.26 -3.00
N SER A 158 7.26 -12.63 -1.96
CA SER A 158 6.25 -11.58 -2.12
C SER A 158 6.83 -10.33 -2.79
N ILE A 159 5.99 -9.45 -3.35
CA ILE A 159 6.44 -8.19 -3.97
C ILE A 159 7.24 -7.33 -2.97
N THR A 160 6.71 -7.16 -1.75
CA THR A 160 7.43 -6.46 -0.68
C THR A 160 8.77 -7.11 -0.37
N THR A 161 8.83 -8.44 -0.27
CA THR A 161 10.09 -9.17 -0.02
C THR A 161 11.10 -8.95 -1.15
N MET A 162 10.63 -8.89 -2.39
CA MET A 162 11.47 -8.65 -3.55
C MET A 162 12.07 -7.25 -3.57
N ILE A 163 11.36 -6.23 -3.07
CA ILE A 163 11.84 -4.84 -3.01
C ILE A 163 12.87 -4.65 -1.89
N ILE A 164 12.73 -5.37 -0.77
CA ILE A 164 13.56 -5.19 0.43
C ILE A 164 14.89 -5.95 0.32
N ASN A 165 14.91 -7.11 -0.36
CA ASN A 165 16.10 -7.96 -0.53
C ASN A 165 17.01 -7.45 -1.64
#